data_AF-A0A059LMW7-F1
#
_entry.id   AF-A0A059LMW7-F1
#
_cell.length_a   1.000
_cell.length_b   1.000
_cell.length_c   1.000
_cell.angle_alpha   90.00
_cell.angle_beta   90.00
_cell.angle_gamma   90.00
#
_symmetry.space_group_name_H-M   'P 1'
#
loop_
_entity.id
_entity.type
_entity.pdbx_description
1 polymer ?
#
loop_
_entity_poly.entity_id
_entity_poly.type
_entity_poly.pdbx_seq_one_letter_code
_entity_poly.pdbx_strand_id
1 'polypeptide(L)'
;MARARSGGGPLPLQESDPSLPEDVRALISKAKDSWLKNAEIFRILTCLWDGAVVDLAREAPVQPEGGLLFLVDRKSCRNFRRDGHHWRKKKDGRAVKETHEKLKVADEERLNCYYAHSDLEDALQRRSYWLLDEQRDSAVLMHYLCSYVTR
;
A
#
# COMPACT_ATOMS: atom_id res chain seq x y z
N MET A 1 36.03 -12.69 1.14
CA MET A 1 35.43 -11.40 1.55
C MET A 1 33.96 -11.41 1.12
N ALA A 2 33.06 -11.70 2.05
CA ALA A 2 31.62 -11.78 1.77
C ALA A 2 31.05 -10.35 1.80
N ARG A 3 30.38 -9.94 0.71
CA ARG A 3 29.63 -8.68 0.67
C ARG A 3 28.54 -8.72 1.75
N ALA A 4 28.53 -7.74 2.62
CA ALA A 4 27.47 -7.52 3.59
C ALA A 4 26.13 -7.43 2.85
N ARG A 5 25.12 -8.18 3.31
CA ARG A 5 23.73 -8.01 2.89
C ARG A 5 23.26 -6.68 3.47
N SER A 6 23.15 -5.64 2.65
CA SER A 6 22.38 -4.44 2.99
C SER A 6 20.93 -4.88 3.26
N GLY A 7 20.41 -4.55 4.44
CA GLY A 7 19.05 -4.89 4.89
C GLY A 7 17.97 -4.16 4.09
N GLY A 8 17.74 -4.59 2.85
CA GLY A 8 16.74 -4.00 1.96
C GLY A 8 15.42 -4.73 2.12
N GLY A 9 14.42 -4.06 2.70
CA GLY A 9 13.02 -4.47 2.61
C GLY A 9 12.51 -4.44 1.16
N PRO A 10 11.20 -4.67 0.94
CA PRO A 10 10.63 -4.63 -0.39
C PRO A 10 10.85 -3.27 -1.07
N LEU A 11 10.96 -3.28 -2.40
CA LEU A 11 11.09 -2.06 -3.19
C LEU A 11 9.72 -1.44 -3.47
N PRO A 12 9.59 -0.10 -3.44
CA PRO A 12 8.36 0.57 -3.82
C PRO A 12 8.14 0.53 -5.34
N LEU A 13 6.87 0.59 -5.76
CA LEU A 13 6.50 0.75 -7.17
C LEU A 13 7.13 2.01 -7.76
N GLN A 14 7.67 1.89 -8.98
CA GLN A 14 8.33 2.98 -9.67
C GLN A 14 7.50 3.44 -10.88
N GLU A 15 7.26 4.75 -10.98
CA GLU A 15 6.62 5.34 -12.17
C GLU A 15 7.49 5.19 -13.43
N SER A 16 8.78 4.90 -13.28
CA SER A 16 9.71 4.65 -14.38
C SER A 16 9.73 3.20 -14.85
N ASP A 17 8.98 2.29 -14.22
CA ASP A 17 8.95 0.88 -14.60
C ASP A 17 8.29 0.73 -15.98
N PRO A 18 9.05 0.36 -17.04
CA PRO A 18 8.53 0.30 -18.40
C PRO A 18 7.55 -0.86 -18.62
N SER A 19 7.46 -1.82 -17.70
CA SER A 19 6.51 -2.94 -17.77
C SER A 19 5.08 -2.53 -17.42
N LEU A 20 4.92 -1.39 -16.74
CA LEU A 20 3.62 -0.86 -16.35
C LEU A 20 3.02 0.01 -17.46
N PRO A 21 1.70 -0.06 -17.71
CA PRO A 21 1.00 0.87 -18.59
C PRO A 21 1.19 2.35 -18.19
N GLU A 22 1.18 3.25 -19.17
CA GLU A 22 1.41 4.68 -18.95
C GLU A 22 0.43 5.31 -17.94
N ASP A 23 -0.84 4.93 -18.03
CA ASP A 23 -1.87 5.39 -17.10
C ASP A 23 -1.57 4.93 -15.66
N VAL A 24 -1.11 3.70 -15.47
CA VAL A 24 -0.70 3.17 -14.15
C VAL A 24 0.54 3.90 -13.63
N ARG A 25 1.54 4.18 -14.47
CA ARG A 25 2.72 4.96 -14.09
C ARG A 25 2.35 6.37 -13.66
N ALA A 26 1.41 7.01 -14.36
CA ALA A 26 0.88 8.32 -13.98
C ALA A 26 0.15 8.28 -12.61
N LEU A 27 -0.58 7.19 -12.31
CA LEU A 27 -1.19 7.01 -11.00
C LEU A 27 -0.17 6.80 -9.88
N ILE A 28 0.92 6.07 -10.15
CA ILE A 28 2.04 5.93 -9.18
C ILE A 28 2.67 7.29 -8.91
N SER A 29 2.87 8.10 -9.95
CA SER A 29 3.37 9.47 -9.82
C SER A 29 2.46 10.34 -8.95
N LYS A 30 1.15 10.32 -9.23
CA LYS A 30 0.13 11.02 -8.44
C LYS A 30 0.11 10.57 -6.98
N ALA A 31 0.34 9.29 -6.71
CA ALA A 31 0.30 8.72 -5.37
C ALA A 31 1.39 9.26 -4.43
N LYS A 32 2.44 9.91 -4.98
CA LYS A 32 3.48 10.56 -4.19
C LYS A 32 2.92 11.66 -3.28
N ASP A 33 1.95 12.41 -3.78
CA ASP A 33 1.45 13.63 -3.12
C ASP A 33 -0.06 13.59 -2.87
N SER A 34 -0.76 12.51 -3.24
CA SER A 34 -2.22 12.46 -3.17
C SER A 34 -2.76 11.06 -2.94
N TRP A 35 -3.84 10.96 -2.16
CA TRP A 35 -4.63 9.73 -2.13
C TRP A 35 -5.29 9.48 -3.49
N LEU A 36 -5.22 8.24 -3.96
CA LEU A 36 -5.87 7.81 -5.19
C LEU A 36 -7.37 7.56 -4.96
N LYS A 37 -8.17 7.80 -5.99
CA LYS A 37 -9.60 7.49 -6.01
C LYS A 37 -9.81 5.97 -6.10
N ASN A 38 -10.97 5.48 -5.68
CA ASN A 38 -11.29 4.05 -5.71
C ASN A 38 -11.08 3.40 -7.09
N ALA A 39 -11.52 4.07 -8.15
CA ALA A 39 -11.34 3.59 -9.53
C ALA A 39 -9.86 3.52 -9.96
N GLU A 40 -9.03 4.42 -9.46
CA GLU A 40 -7.59 4.48 -9.74
C GLU A 40 -6.86 3.33 -9.01
N ILE A 41 -7.19 3.09 -7.73
CA ILE A 41 -6.69 1.94 -6.97
C ILE A 41 -7.09 0.63 -7.63
N PHE A 42 -8.36 0.51 -8.03
CA PHE A 42 -8.86 -0.67 -8.73
C PHE A 42 -8.11 -0.91 -10.04
N ARG A 43 -7.88 0.15 -10.83
CA ARG A 43 -7.10 0.07 -12.07
C ARG A 43 -5.67 -0.42 -11.86
N ILE A 44 -4.98 0.05 -10.82
CA ILE A 44 -3.63 -0.44 -10.47
C ILE A 44 -3.70 -1.94 -10.14
N LEU A 45 -4.57 -2.34 -9.22
CA LEU A 45 -4.67 -3.73 -8.76
C LEU A 45 -5.05 -4.71 -9.88
N THR A 46 -5.98 -4.34 -10.76
CA THR A 46 -6.34 -5.20 -11.91
C THR A 46 -5.21 -5.29 -12.91
N CYS A 47 -4.52 -4.18 -13.21
CA CYS A 47 -3.36 -4.18 -14.09
C CYS A 47 -2.30 -5.20 -13.67
N LEU A 48 -2.04 -5.25 -12.36
CA LEU A 48 -1.01 -6.10 -11.78
C LEU A 48 -1.44 -7.57 -11.80
N TRP A 49 -2.73 -7.82 -11.66
CA TRP A 49 -3.27 -9.18 -11.77
C TRP A 49 -3.26 -9.70 -13.20
N ASP A 50 -3.57 -8.85 -14.18
CA ASP A 50 -3.76 -9.23 -15.59
C ASP A 50 -2.44 -9.55 -16.33
N GLY A 51 -1.30 -9.60 -15.61
CA GLY A 51 -0.04 -10.09 -16.15
C GLY A 51 1.07 -9.04 -16.26
N ALA A 52 0.94 -7.88 -15.62
CA ALA A 52 2.11 -7.02 -15.43
C ALA A 52 3.16 -7.78 -14.59
N VAL A 53 4.40 -7.84 -15.09
CA VAL A 53 5.50 -8.57 -14.42
C VAL A 53 6.03 -7.71 -13.27
N VAL A 54 5.24 -7.64 -12.19
CA VAL A 54 5.66 -6.98 -10.96
C VAL A 54 5.74 -8.00 -9.84
N ASP A 55 6.93 -8.12 -9.26
CA ASP A 55 7.15 -9.03 -8.14
C ASP A 55 6.41 -8.55 -6.89
N LEU A 56 5.53 -9.41 -6.37
CA LEU A 56 4.92 -9.17 -5.07
C LEU A 56 5.95 -9.41 -3.97
N ALA A 57 6.12 -8.43 -3.09
CA ALA A 57 6.95 -8.57 -1.92
C ALA A 57 6.44 -9.69 -1.01
N ARG A 58 7.37 -10.47 -0.44
CA ARG A 58 7.07 -11.52 0.55
C ARG A 58 7.37 -11.07 1.98
N GLU A 59 7.80 -9.84 2.15
CA GLU A 59 8.14 -9.22 3.44
C GLU A 59 7.45 -7.86 3.57
N ALA A 60 7.27 -7.40 4.80
CA ALA A 60 6.65 -6.11 5.06
C ALA A 60 7.65 -4.98 4.72
N PRO A 61 7.18 -3.86 4.16
CA PRO A 61 7.96 -2.63 4.11
C PRO A 61 8.43 -2.23 5.52
N VAL A 62 9.64 -1.65 5.66
CA VAL A 62 10.20 -1.26 6.96
C VAL A 62 10.27 0.26 7.02
N GLN A 63 9.46 0.84 7.92
CA GLN A 63 9.25 2.26 8.15
C GLN A 63 9.21 3.12 6.87
N PRO A 64 8.30 2.85 5.92
CA PRO A 64 8.27 3.61 4.68
C PRO A 64 7.93 5.08 4.89
N GLU A 65 8.56 5.94 4.10
CA GLU A 65 8.22 7.37 4.02
C GLU A 65 6.88 7.59 3.29
N GLY A 66 6.34 8.80 3.42
CA GLY A 66 5.17 9.23 2.66
C GLY A 66 5.46 9.28 1.16
N GLY A 67 4.42 9.03 0.36
CA GLY A 67 4.48 9.04 -1.11
C GLY A 67 4.90 7.71 -1.74
N LEU A 68 5.06 6.66 -0.94
CA LEU A 68 5.48 5.35 -1.41
C LEU A 68 4.30 4.37 -1.56
N LEU A 69 4.35 3.60 -2.63
CA LEU A 69 3.46 2.47 -2.90
C LEU A 69 4.24 1.16 -2.86
N PHE A 70 3.71 0.13 -2.22
CA PHE A 70 4.28 -1.22 -2.22
C PHE A 70 3.23 -2.25 -2.61
N LEU A 71 3.67 -3.30 -3.27
CA LEU A 71 2.86 -4.50 -3.49
C LEU A 71 3.37 -5.65 -2.66
N VAL A 72 2.47 -6.23 -1.88
CA VAL A 72 2.80 -7.34 -0.98
C VAL A 72 1.88 -8.52 -1.27
N ASP A 73 2.45 -9.72 -1.35
CA ASP A 73 1.68 -10.95 -1.32
C ASP A 73 1.30 -11.26 0.13
N ARG A 74 0.03 -11.03 0.49
CA ARG A 74 -0.45 -11.25 1.86
C ARG A 74 -0.52 -12.73 2.26
N LYS A 75 -0.51 -13.67 1.29
CA LYS A 75 -0.46 -15.11 1.58
C LYS A 75 0.92 -15.49 2.11
N SER A 76 1.98 -14.94 1.52
CA SER A 76 3.37 -15.09 1.96
C SER A 76 3.73 -14.17 3.14
N CYS A 77 3.19 -12.95 3.16
CA CYS A 77 3.47 -11.94 4.18
C CYS A 77 2.23 -11.64 5.04
N ARG A 78 1.81 -12.59 5.89
CA ARG A 78 0.60 -12.43 6.73
C ARG A 78 0.64 -11.21 7.66
N ASN A 79 1.85 -10.78 8.03
CA ASN A 79 2.10 -9.66 8.93
C ASN A 79 2.57 -8.39 8.20
N PHE A 80 2.20 -8.20 6.93
CA PHE A 80 2.57 -7.02 6.11
C PHE A 80 2.31 -5.67 6.80
N ARG A 81 1.38 -5.63 7.78
CA ARG A 81 1.05 -4.44 8.57
C ARG A 81 2.04 -4.11 9.68
N ARG A 82 2.96 -5.02 10.01
CA ARG A 82 4.04 -4.81 10.99
C ARG A 82 5.24 -4.16 10.31
N ASP A 83 5.03 -2.94 9.86
CA ASP A 83 5.99 -2.14 9.08
C ASP A 83 6.89 -1.26 9.97
N GLY A 84 6.88 -1.46 11.29
CA GLY A 84 7.76 -0.73 12.22
C GLY A 84 7.30 0.69 12.56
N HIS A 85 6.21 1.18 11.99
CA HIS A 85 5.64 2.48 12.36
C HIS A 85 4.84 2.41 13.67
N HIS A 86 4.82 3.53 14.40
CA HIS A 86 4.00 3.70 15.59
C HIS A 86 2.59 4.13 15.18
N TRP A 87 1.73 3.16 14.89
CA TRP A 87 0.33 3.43 14.57
C TRP A 87 -0.49 3.69 15.84
N ARG A 88 -1.45 4.63 15.75
CA ARG A 88 -2.40 4.93 16.83
C ARG A 88 -3.03 3.66 17.34
N LYS A 89 -3.08 3.50 18.66
CA LYS A 89 -3.67 2.33 19.31
C LYS A 89 -5.14 2.60 19.69
N LYS A 90 -5.89 1.52 19.88
CA LYS A 90 -7.23 1.56 20.50
C LYS A 90 -7.10 2.07 21.93
N LYS A 91 -8.23 2.46 22.55
CA LYS A 91 -8.28 2.99 23.93
C LYS A 91 -7.62 2.08 24.97
N ASP A 92 -7.61 0.77 24.73
CA ASP A 92 -6.99 -0.23 25.61
C ASP A 92 -5.46 -0.35 25.45
N GLY A 93 -4.86 0.35 24.48
CA GLY A 93 -3.43 0.32 24.19
C GLY A 93 -2.91 -1.00 23.62
N ARG A 94 -3.79 -1.96 23.27
CA ARG A 94 -3.37 -3.32 22.86
C ARG A 94 -3.24 -3.46 21.35
N ALA A 95 -4.23 -2.99 20.62
CA ALA A 95 -4.29 -3.15 19.17
C ALA A 95 -4.20 -1.79 18.46
N VAL A 96 -3.70 -1.81 17.22
CA VAL A 96 -3.77 -0.63 16.34
C VAL A 96 -5.24 -0.28 16.08
N LYS A 97 -5.55 1.03 16.10
CA LYS A 97 -6.83 1.60 15.70
C LYS A 97 -6.87 1.65 14.16
N GLU A 98 -7.03 0.48 13.57
CA GLU A 98 -7.19 0.32 12.12
C GLU A 98 -8.68 0.25 11.78
N THR A 99 -9.13 1.09 10.84
CA THR A 99 -10.50 1.05 10.31
C THR A 99 -10.54 0.18 9.07
N HIS A 100 -11.54 -0.70 8.96
CA HIS A 100 -11.72 -1.57 7.80
C HIS A 100 -12.99 -1.15 7.05
N GLU A 101 -12.86 -0.89 5.75
CA GLU A 101 -13.95 -0.44 4.89
C GLU A 101 -13.96 -1.24 3.58
N LYS A 102 -15.14 -1.36 2.97
CA LYS A 102 -15.29 -1.82 1.59
C LYS A 102 -15.59 -0.63 0.69
N LEU A 103 -14.81 -0.46 -0.36
CA LEU A 103 -14.91 0.69 -1.25
C LEU A 103 -15.62 0.32 -2.54
N LYS A 104 -16.46 1.25 -3.01
CA LYS A 104 -17.22 1.11 -4.25
C LYS A 104 -16.47 1.62 -5.46
N VAL A 105 -16.59 0.91 -6.57
CA VAL A 105 -16.16 1.31 -7.91
C VAL A 105 -17.33 1.02 -8.85
N ALA A 106 -17.83 2.06 -9.53
CA ALA A 106 -19.07 1.98 -10.31
C ALA A 106 -20.24 1.38 -9.49
N ASP A 107 -20.46 1.93 -8.28
CA ASP A 107 -21.52 1.56 -7.33
C ASP A 107 -21.49 0.16 -6.71
N GLU A 108 -20.58 -0.70 -7.16
CA GLU A 108 -20.35 -2.04 -6.61
C GLU A 108 -19.16 -2.05 -5.65
N GLU A 109 -19.26 -2.79 -4.54
CA GLU A 109 -18.12 -3.03 -3.64
C GLU A 109 -17.06 -3.86 -4.38
N ARG A 110 -15.86 -3.29 -4.57
CA ARG A 110 -14.78 -3.93 -5.33
C ARG A 110 -13.45 -4.04 -4.59
N LEU A 111 -13.29 -3.28 -3.51
CA LEU A 111 -12.02 -3.19 -2.78
C LEU A 111 -12.24 -3.32 -1.27
N ASN A 112 -11.33 -4.01 -0.60
CA ASN A 112 -11.10 -3.82 0.83
C ASN A 112 -10.14 -2.65 1.03
N CYS A 113 -10.32 -1.89 2.11
CA CYS A 113 -9.40 -0.83 2.51
C CYS A 113 -9.20 -0.80 4.02
N TYR A 114 -7.94 -0.86 4.46
CA TYR A 114 -7.56 -0.68 5.85
C TYR A 114 -6.87 0.68 6.04
N TYR A 115 -7.32 1.46 7.02
CA TYR A 115 -6.78 2.79 7.32
C TYR A 115 -6.05 2.78 8.66
N ALA A 116 -4.80 3.24 8.68
CA ALA A 116 -4.01 3.47 9.88
C ALA A 116 -3.44 4.90 9.89
N HIS A 117 -3.41 5.50 11.08
CA HIS A 117 -2.86 6.83 11.32
C HIS A 117 -1.70 6.72 12.30
N SER A 118 -0.61 7.45 12.02
CA SER A 118 0.54 7.51 12.92
C SER A 118 0.14 8.14 14.26
N ASP A 119 0.76 7.64 15.32
CA ASP A 119 0.67 8.16 16.68
C ASP A 119 1.67 9.31 16.92
N LEU A 120 2.57 9.54 15.96
CA LEU A 120 3.53 10.63 15.97
C LEU A 120 2.95 11.89 15.31
N GLU A 121 3.66 13.02 15.47
CA GLU A 121 3.31 14.31 14.85
C GLU A 121 3.75 14.41 13.37
N ASP A 122 4.11 13.29 12.75
CA ASP A 122 4.57 13.20 11.35
C ASP A 122 3.44 13.25 10.30
N ALA A 123 2.19 13.30 10.76
CA ALA A 123 0.98 13.23 9.93
C ALA A 123 0.94 12.03 8.95
N LEU A 124 1.74 11.00 9.21
CA LEU A 124 1.83 9.83 8.36
C LEU A 124 0.57 8.99 8.48
N GLN A 125 0.10 8.53 7.33
CA GLN A 125 -1.05 7.67 7.20
C GLN A 125 -0.73 6.52 6.25
N ARG A 126 -1.37 5.39 6.48
CA ARG A 126 -1.29 4.22 5.60
C ARG A 126 -2.69 3.76 5.20
N ARG A 127 -2.86 3.51 3.90
CA ARG A 127 -4.02 2.81 3.36
C ARG A 127 -3.56 1.52 2.70
N SER A 128 -4.21 0.40 3.03
CA SER A 128 -3.91 -0.90 2.42
C SER A 128 -5.12 -1.40 1.66
N TYR A 129 -4.95 -1.74 0.39
CA TYR A 129 -6.02 -2.07 -0.54
C TYR A 129 -5.81 -3.46 -1.15
N TRP A 130 -6.90 -4.21 -1.36
CA TRP A 130 -6.91 -5.40 -2.21
C TRP A 130 -8.31 -5.64 -2.76
N LEU A 131 -8.39 -6.44 -3.83
CA LEU A 131 -9.65 -6.73 -4.52
C LEU A 131 -10.60 -7.54 -3.62
N LEU A 132 -11.90 -7.23 -3.68
CA LEU A 132 -12.98 -8.08 -3.17
C LEU A 132 -13.28 -9.21 -4.17
N ASP A 133 -12.25 -10.00 -4.46
CA ASP A 133 -12.30 -11.15 -5.35
C ASP A 133 -11.37 -12.22 -4.78
N GLU A 134 -11.93 -13.36 -4.35
CA GLU A 134 -11.18 -14.43 -3.66
C GLU A 134 -10.05 -15.03 -4.51
N GLN A 135 -10.15 -14.96 -5.83
CA GLN A 135 -9.08 -15.46 -6.71
C GLN A 135 -7.93 -14.46 -6.80
N ARG A 136 -8.19 -13.17 -6.55
CA ARG A 136 -7.28 -12.03 -6.78
C ARG A 136 -6.96 -11.26 -5.51
N ASP A 137 -7.21 -11.85 -4.35
CA ASP A 137 -7.10 -11.17 -3.04
C ASP A 137 -5.69 -11.19 -2.44
N SER A 138 -4.73 -11.87 -3.07
CA SER A 138 -3.39 -12.05 -2.51
C SER A 138 -2.55 -10.78 -2.59
N ALA A 139 -2.71 -9.99 -3.65
CA ALA A 139 -1.97 -8.75 -3.85
C ALA A 139 -2.57 -7.61 -3.01
N VAL A 140 -1.77 -7.07 -2.10
CA VAL A 140 -2.11 -5.90 -1.30
C VAL A 140 -1.28 -4.70 -1.77
N LEU A 141 -1.95 -3.64 -2.19
CA LEU A 141 -1.35 -2.34 -2.46
C LEU A 141 -1.31 -1.53 -1.17
N MET A 142 -0.12 -1.25 -0.66
CA MET A 142 0.10 -0.42 0.52
C MET A 142 0.50 0.99 0.07
N HIS A 143 -0.23 2.00 0.51
CA HIS A 143 -0.01 3.40 0.18
C HIS A 143 0.25 4.21 1.44
N TYR A 144 1.44 4.80 1.52
CA TYR A 144 1.87 5.68 2.59
C TYR A 144 1.80 7.12 2.13
N LEU A 145 1.25 8.01 2.95
CA LEU A 145 1.19 9.44 2.62
C LEU A 145 1.36 10.27 3.88
N CYS A 146 2.23 11.26 3.83
CA CYS A 146 2.33 12.31 4.85
C CYS A 146 1.41 13.44 4.43
N SER A 147 0.26 13.56 5.10
CA SER A 147 -0.64 14.69 4.86
C SER A 147 -0.18 15.88 5.69
N TYR A 148 0.96 16.49 5.35
CA TYR A 148 1.17 17.87 5.80
C TYR A 148 0.19 18.72 5.02
N VAL A 149 -0.86 19.18 5.71
CA VAL A 149 -1.67 20.27 5.21
C VAL A 149 -0.72 21.46 5.09
N THR A 150 -0.26 21.77 3.87
CA THR A 150 0.21 23.12 3.56
C THR A 150 -0.91 24.06 3.98
N ARG A 151 -0.70 24.76 5.10
CA ARG A 151 -1.56 25.85 5.55
C ARG A 151 -1.57 26.97 4.51
#